data_AF-A0A7W9KIM2-F1
#
_entry.id   AF-A0A7W9KIM2-F1
#
_cell.length_a   1.000
_cell.length_b   1.000
_cell.length_c   1.000
_cell.angle_alpha   90.00
_cell.angle_beta   90.00
_cell.angle_gamma   90.00
#
_symmetry.space_group_name_H-M   'P 1'
#
loop_
_entity.id
_entity.type
_entity.pdbx_description
1 polymer ?
#
loop_
_entity_poly.entity_id
_entity_poly.type
_entity_poly.pdbx_seq_one_letter_code
_entity_poly.pdbx_strand_id
1 'polypeptide(L)'
;MPVPIAQPVADSRVDATQLLELLKWHIDRYDRLRSSTSTRASILLSANTVLLTGMILLANYRLQQQATHPIGGLDLAVAATLVVAVVLNAASITSCVNAIAARKTTRSLHREEIPDRFLFNWGDTIRTVDGFTSFSTKVASLETNAILGHATAELWTDILQHRRRHRHLRQGVSLFRFDVPAFLIFATLTLLAIL
;
A
#
# COMPACT_ATOMS: atom_id res chain seq x y z
N MET A 1 -10.21 45.06 -13.86
CA MET A 1 -9.42 45.52 -12.69
C MET A 1 -8.02 44.96 -12.83
N PRO A 2 -6.95 45.78 -12.82
CA PRO A 2 -5.59 45.30 -12.92
C PRO A 2 -5.23 44.52 -11.64
N VAL A 3 -4.72 43.30 -11.82
CA VAL A 3 -4.22 42.46 -10.73
C VAL A 3 -2.96 43.15 -10.17
N PRO A 4 -2.86 43.41 -8.86
CA PRO A 4 -1.67 43.99 -8.26
C PRO A 4 -0.47 43.07 -8.55
N ILE A 5 0.53 43.58 -9.27
CA ILE A 5 1.79 42.88 -9.48
C ILE A 5 2.46 42.82 -8.11
N ALA A 6 2.50 41.61 -7.53
CA ALA A 6 3.15 41.36 -6.26
C ALA A 6 4.58 41.89 -6.31
N GLN A 7 4.93 42.74 -5.34
CA GLN A 7 6.29 43.24 -5.22
C GLN A 7 7.28 42.07 -5.10
N PRO A 8 8.48 42.19 -5.68
CA PRO A 8 9.50 41.16 -5.60
C PRO A 8 9.78 40.87 -4.12
N VAL A 9 9.51 39.64 -3.70
CA VAL A 9 9.76 39.15 -2.34
C VAL A 9 11.26 39.30 -2.09
N ALA A 10 11.62 40.26 -1.25
CA ALA A 10 12.99 40.54 -0.86
C ALA A 10 13.63 39.28 -0.24
N ASP A 11 14.65 38.75 -0.92
CA ASP A 11 15.67 37.77 -0.49
C ASP A 11 15.33 36.97 0.79
N SER A 12 14.19 36.28 0.78
CA SER A 12 13.69 35.52 1.92
C SER A 12 14.39 34.17 1.95
N ARG A 13 15.66 34.16 2.36
CA ARG A 13 16.37 32.93 2.70
C ARG A 13 15.58 32.27 3.83
N VAL A 14 14.87 31.19 3.48
CA VAL A 14 14.13 30.39 4.46
C VAL A 14 15.11 29.95 5.53
N ASP A 15 14.81 30.27 6.79
CA ASP A 15 15.67 29.88 7.90
C ASP A 15 15.74 28.35 7.98
N ALA A 16 16.91 27.81 8.30
CA ALA A 16 17.15 26.38 8.39
C ALA A 16 16.20 25.70 9.40
N THR A 17 15.83 26.42 10.46
CA THR A 17 14.87 25.93 11.46
C THR A 17 13.46 25.81 10.88
N GLN A 18 12.99 26.83 10.15
CA GLN A 18 11.70 26.84 9.47
C GLN A 18 11.61 25.74 8.41
N LEU A 19 12.69 25.53 7.66
CA LEU A 19 12.76 24.45 6.68
C LEU A 19 12.68 23.07 7.37
N LEU A 20 13.37 22.89 8.50
CA LEU A 20 13.30 21.64 9.27
C LEU A 20 11.89 21.39 9.82
N GLU A 21 11.21 22.42 10.33
CA GLU A 21 9.81 22.31 10.76
C GLU A 21 8.89 21.92 9.61
N LEU A 22 9.07 22.55 8.44
CA LEU A 22 8.32 22.22 7.23
C LEU A 22 8.53 20.76 6.81
N LEU A 23 9.77 20.27 6.86
CA LEU A 23 10.10 18.87 6.54
C LEU A 23 9.46 17.92 7.54
N LYS A 24 9.55 18.19 8.85
CA LYS A 24 8.89 17.39 9.90
C LYS A 24 7.38 17.29 9.71
N TRP A 25 6.74 18.42 9.37
CA TRP A 25 5.30 18.45 9.09
C TRP A 25 4.95 17.59 7.87
N HIS A 26 5.75 17.65 6.81
CA HIS A 26 5.53 16.82 5.62
C HIS A 26 5.74 15.33 5.91
N ILE A 27 6.75 14.95 6.69
CA ILE A 27 6.98 13.57 7.13
C ILE A 27 5.74 13.05 7.89
N ASP A 28 5.28 13.77 8.92
CA ASP A 28 4.06 13.40 9.67
C ASP A 28 2.84 13.27 8.75
N ARG A 29 2.66 14.21 7.81
CA ARG A 29 1.58 14.13 6.82
C ARG A 29 1.65 12.86 5.98
N TYR A 30 2.82 12.50 5.45
CA TYR A 30 2.98 11.30 4.62
C TYR A 30 2.82 10.02 5.44
N ASP A 31 3.22 10.01 6.70
CA ASP A 31 2.96 8.90 7.61
C ASP A 31 1.47 8.68 7.85
N ARG A 32 0.71 9.76 8.05
CA ARG A 32 -0.77 9.68 8.15
C ARG A 32 -1.40 9.17 6.86
N LEU A 33 -0.91 9.62 5.70
CA LEU A 33 -1.38 9.11 4.40
C LEU A 33 -1.06 7.62 4.20
N ARG A 34 0.12 7.18 4.65
CA ARG A 34 0.54 5.78 4.64
C ARG A 34 -0.35 4.92 5.55
N SER A 35 -0.64 5.39 6.76
CA SER A 35 -1.57 4.75 7.68
C SER A 35 -2.98 4.65 7.08
N SER A 36 -3.51 5.74 6.52
CA SER A 36 -4.81 5.76 5.83
C SER A 36 -4.88 4.76 4.66
N THR A 37 -3.81 4.66 3.87
CA THR A 37 -3.70 3.69 2.77
C THR A 37 -3.74 2.26 3.30
N SER A 38 -3.02 1.98 4.39
CA SER A 38 -3.04 0.67 5.04
C SER A 38 -4.43 0.30 5.55
N THR A 39 -5.13 1.21 6.22
CA THR A 39 -6.51 0.98 6.71
C THR A 39 -7.47 0.66 5.57
N ARG A 40 -7.41 1.41 4.46
CA ARG A 40 -8.23 1.14 3.26
C ARG A 40 -7.91 -0.22 2.65
N ALA A 41 -6.63 -0.58 2.57
CA ALA A 41 -6.20 -1.88 2.08
C ALA A 41 -6.67 -3.02 2.99
N SER A 42 -6.67 -2.84 4.32
CA SER A 42 -7.18 -3.83 5.28
C SER A 42 -8.69 -4.04 5.14
N ILE A 43 -9.47 -2.97 4.98
CA ILE A 43 -10.92 -3.08 4.72
C ILE A 43 -11.18 -3.88 3.44
N LEU A 44 -10.44 -3.55 2.37
CA LEU A 44 -10.55 -4.26 1.11
C LEU A 44 -10.12 -5.73 1.24
N LEU A 45 -9.07 -6.02 2.00
CA LEU A 45 -8.62 -7.39 2.30
C LEU A 45 -9.73 -8.18 2.99
N SER A 46 -10.38 -7.63 4.01
CA SER A 46 -11.52 -8.27 4.69
C SER A 46 -12.68 -8.56 3.73
N ALA A 47 -13.00 -7.62 2.83
CA ALA A 47 -14.03 -7.83 1.81
C ALA A 47 -13.68 -8.97 0.84
N ASN A 48 -12.41 -9.08 0.40
CA ASN A 48 -11.96 -10.20 -0.43
C ASN A 48 -12.09 -11.54 0.32
N THR A 49 -11.78 -11.59 1.62
CA THR A 49 -11.92 -12.80 2.43
C THR A 49 -13.37 -13.29 2.51
N VAL A 50 -14.33 -12.37 2.62
CA VAL A 50 -15.76 -12.70 2.59
C VAL A 50 -16.16 -13.29 1.24
N LEU A 51 -15.75 -12.66 0.13
CA LEU A 51 -16.01 -13.18 -1.22
C LEU A 51 -15.40 -14.58 -1.41
N LEU A 52 -14.14 -14.77 -1.00
CA LEU A 52 -13.45 -16.05 -1.10
C LEU A 52 -14.17 -17.14 -0.29
N THR A 53 -14.64 -16.79 0.91
CA THR A 53 -15.42 -17.71 1.76
C THR A 53 -16.73 -18.11 1.05
N GLY A 54 -17.44 -17.16 0.45
CA GLY A 54 -18.64 -17.42 -0.35
C GLY A 54 -18.35 -18.33 -1.55
N MET A 55 -17.24 -18.11 -2.27
CA MET A 55 -16.80 -18.97 -3.37
C MET A 55 -16.56 -20.41 -2.92
N ILE A 56 -15.83 -20.59 -1.80
CA ILE A 56 -15.53 -21.91 -1.24
C ILE A 56 -16.81 -22.65 -0.84
N LEU A 57 -17.74 -21.98 -0.18
CA LEU A 57 -19.01 -22.58 0.25
C LEU A 57 -19.85 -23.06 -0.95
N LEU A 58 -20.00 -22.21 -1.97
CA LEU A 58 -20.76 -22.55 -3.19
C LEU A 58 -20.08 -23.65 -4.00
N ALA A 59 -18.74 -23.60 -4.13
CA ALA A 59 -17.98 -24.63 -4.82
C ALA A 59 -18.11 -25.99 -4.11
N ASN A 60 -17.97 -26.02 -2.77
CA ASN A 60 -18.15 -27.24 -1.98
C ASN A 60 -19.58 -27.80 -2.11
N TYR A 61 -20.58 -26.92 -2.03
CA TYR A 61 -21.98 -27.31 -2.25
C TYR A 61 -22.19 -27.95 -3.63
N ARG A 62 -21.61 -27.36 -4.69
CA ARG A 62 -21.71 -27.92 -6.05
C ARG A 62 -21.02 -29.28 -6.17
N LEU A 63 -19.84 -29.44 -5.57
CA LEU A 63 -19.11 -30.72 -5.55
C LEU A 63 -19.91 -31.84 -4.88
N GLN A 64 -20.68 -31.53 -3.83
CA GLN A 64 -21.55 -32.51 -3.17
C GLN A 64 -22.72 -32.94 -4.06
N GLN A 65 -23.29 -32.03 -4.85
CA GLN A 65 -24.38 -32.31 -5.80
C GLN A 65 -23.93 -33.10 -7.03
N GLN A 66 -22.67 -32.96 -7.46
CA GLN A 66 -22.15 -33.59 -8.69
C GLN A 66 -21.99 -35.11 -8.60
N ALA A 67 -22.08 -35.72 -7.42
CA ALA A 67 -21.95 -37.16 -7.26
C ALA A 67 -23.02 -37.98 -8.02
N THR A 68 -24.09 -37.35 -8.49
CA THR A 68 -25.26 -38.01 -9.09
C THR A 68 -25.49 -37.72 -10.57
N HIS A 69 -24.72 -36.83 -11.22
CA HIS A 69 -24.98 -36.40 -12.61
C HIS A 69 -23.72 -36.34 -13.49
N PRO A 70 -23.83 -36.68 -14.79
CA PRO A 70 -22.71 -36.58 -15.73
C PRO A 70 -22.32 -35.11 -15.96
N ILE A 71 -21.03 -34.86 -16.13
CA ILE A 71 -20.46 -33.52 -16.35
C ILE A 71 -21.01 -32.94 -17.66
N GLY A 72 -21.74 -31.82 -17.56
CA GLY A 72 -22.31 -31.10 -18.69
C GLY A 72 -21.58 -29.80 -19.04
N GLY A 73 -22.00 -29.14 -20.12
CA GLY A 73 -21.44 -27.84 -20.51
C GLY A 73 -21.61 -26.73 -19.46
N LEU A 74 -22.67 -26.81 -18.65
CA LEU A 74 -22.91 -25.87 -17.53
C LEU A 74 -21.86 -26.03 -16.42
N ASP A 75 -21.41 -27.25 -16.13
CA ASP A 75 -20.35 -27.50 -15.14
C ASP A 75 -19.03 -26.87 -15.56
N LEU A 76 -18.72 -26.93 -16.86
CA LEU A 76 -17.53 -26.27 -17.40
C LEU A 76 -17.62 -24.74 -17.25
N ALA A 77 -18.80 -24.15 -17.48
CA ALA A 77 -19.02 -22.72 -17.30
C ALA A 77 -18.90 -22.30 -15.83
N VAL A 78 -19.46 -23.08 -14.90
CA VAL A 78 -19.32 -22.86 -13.45
C VAL A 78 -17.84 -22.96 -13.03
N ALA A 79 -17.13 -23.98 -13.48
CA ALA A 79 -15.71 -24.15 -13.17
C ALA A 79 -14.86 -23.00 -13.73
N ALA A 80 -15.09 -22.59 -14.98
CA ALA A 80 -14.37 -21.49 -15.61
C ALA A 80 -14.60 -20.16 -14.87
N THR A 81 -15.85 -19.86 -14.51
CA THR A 81 -16.19 -18.63 -13.77
C THR A 81 -15.63 -18.63 -12.36
N LEU A 82 -15.63 -19.78 -11.66
CA LEU A 82 -14.96 -19.95 -10.37
C LEU A 82 -13.46 -19.66 -10.46
N VAL A 83 -12.77 -20.23 -11.45
CA VAL A 83 -11.33 -20.01 -11.65
C VAL A 83 -11.04 -18.54 -11.88
N VAL A 84 -11.81 -17.87 -12.74
CA VAL A 84 -11.66 -16.42 -12.98
C VAL A 84 -11.85 -15.63 -11.69
N ALA A 85 -12.91 -15.92 -10.92
CA ALA A 85 -13.19 -15.24 -9.66
C ALA A 85 -12.05 -15.44 -8.64
N VAL A 86 -11.60 -16.68 -8.44
CA VAL A 86 -10.48 -16.99 -7.53
C VAL A 86 -9.19 -16.29 -7.94
N VAL A 87 -8.86 -16.24 -9.23
CA VAL A 87 -7.66 -15.54 -9.73
C VAL A 87 -7.75 -14.04 -9.48
N LEU A 88 -8.91 -13.41 -9.76
CA LEU A 88 -9.13 -12.00 -9.49
C LEU A 88 -9.04 -11.68 -8.00
N ASN A 89 -9.67 -12.49 -7.15
CA ASN A 89 -9.64 -12.37 -5.71
C ASN A 89 -8.20 -12.50 -5.16
N ALA A 90 -7.46 -13.53 -5.59
CA ALA A 90 -6.07 -13.73 -5.17
C ALA A 90 -5.14 -12.59 -5.63
N ALA A 91 -5.32 -12.07 -6.84
CA ALA A 91 -4.57 -10.92 -7.33
C ALA A 91 -4.91 -9.63 -6.55
N SER A 92 -6.19 -9.44 -6.21
CA SER A 92 -6.69 -8.35 -5.37
C SER A 92 -6.08 -8.40 -3.97
N ILE A 93 -6.14 -9.57 -3.30
CA ILE A 93 -5.52 -9.83 -2.00
C ILE A 93 -4.01 -9.53 -2.05
N THR A 94 -3.31 -10.04 -3.06
CA THR A 94 -1.87 -9.81 -3.23
C THR A 94 -1.54 -8.32 -3.34
N SER A 95 -2.38 -7.57 -4.06
CA SER A 95 -2.24 -6.11 -4.19
C SER A 95 -2.50 -5.39 -2.86
N CYS A 96 -3.51 -5.80 -2.08
CA CYS A 96 -3.78 -5.28 -0.74
C CYS A 96 -2.62 -5.55 0.22
N VAL A 97 -2.09 -6.77 0.25
CA VAL A 97 -0.95 -7.14 1.08
C VAL A 97 0.27 -6.29 0.73
N ASN A 98 0.56 -6.07 -0.55
CA ASN A 98 1.66 -5.20 -0.97
C ASN A 98 1.45 -3.71 -0.63
N ALA A 99 0.19 -3.26 -0.47
CA ALA A 99 -0.13 -1.91 -0.02
C ALA A 99 0.07 -1.74 1.51
N ILE A 100 -0.21 -2.79 2.29
CA ILE A 100 0.00 -2.82 3.76
C ILE A 100 1.48 -3.04 4.08
N ALA A 101 2.03 -4.13 3.59
CA ALA A 101 3.38 -4.62 3.85
C ALA A 101 4.16 -4.75 2.55
N ALA A 102 4.97 -3.74 2.23
CA ALA A 102 5.80 -3.77 1.04
C ALA A 102 6.90 -4.84 1.19
N ARG A 103 6.88 -5.87 0.33
CA ARG A 103 7.88 -6.96 0.33
C ARG A 103 9.32 -6.49 0.11
N LYS A 104 9.50 -5.37 -0.60
CA LYS A 104 10.82 -4.80 -0.92
C LYS A 104 10.95 -3.43 -0.25
N THR A 105 12.05 -3.21 0.47
CA THR A 105 12.36 -1.91 1.08
C THR A 105 12.65 -0.86 0.00
N THR A 106 12.35 0.41 0.24
CA THR A 106 12.63 1.47 -0.74
C THR A 106 14.11 1.54 -1.09
N ARG A 107 15.00 1.35 -0.10
CA ARG A 107 16.46 1.29 -0.31
C ARG A 107 16.87 0.13 -1.23
N SER A 108 16.20 -1.02 -1.18
CA SER A 108 16.50 -2.12 -2.12
C SER A 108 16.14 -1.80 -3.58
N LEU A 109 15.22 -0.87 -3.80
CA LEU A 109 14.78 -0.44 -5.14
C LEU A 109 15.52 0.79 -5.65
N HIS A 110 15.97 1.66 -4.73
CA HIS A 110 16.57 2.96 -5.01
C HIS A 110 17.92 3.10 -4.27
N ARG A 111 18.77 2.07 -4.36
CA ARG A 111 19.98 1.96 -3.52
C ARG A 111 20.94 3.14 -3.69
N GLU A 112 21.05 3.66 -4.90
CA GLU A 112 21.98 4.74 -5.26
C GLU A 112 21.42 6.13 -4.93
N GLU A 113 20.09 6.26 -4.86
CA GLU A 113 19.42 7.56 -4.67
C GLU A 113 19.18 7.91 -3.19
N ILE A 114 19.26 6.91 -2.31
CA ILE A 114 18.85 7.04 -0.92
C ILE A 114 20.08 7.02 0.01
N PRO A 115 20.54 8.21 0.49
CA PRO A 115 21.67 8.28 1.40
C PRO A 115 21.31 7.71 2.78
N ASP A 116 22.34 7.38 3.55
CA ASP A 116 22.20 7.03 4.96
C ASP A 116 21.64 8.23 5.74
N ARG A 117 20.68 7.94 6.62
CA ARG A 117 19.93 8.96 7.36
C ARG A 117 19.79 8.52 8.79
N PHE A 118 20.81 8.83 9.56
CA PHE A 118 20.90 8.45 10.96
C PHE A 118 19.71 8.99 11.77
N LEU A 119 19.27 10.22 11.47
CA LEU A 119 18.06 10.79 12.04
C LEU A 119 16.85 10.46 11.17
N PHE A 120 15.68 10.29 11.81
CA PHE A 120 14.38 9.99 11.18
C PHE A 120 14.23 8.59 10.59
N ASN A 121 15.27 7.76 10.52
CA ASN A 121 15.16 6.36 10.12
C ASN A 121 15.66 5.38 11.19
N TRP A 122 14.74 4.65 11.81
CA TRP A 122 15.08 3.71 12.89
C TRP A 122 16.14 2.68 12.49
N GLY A 123 16.08 2.14 11.26
CA GLY A 123 16.97 1.10 10.78
C GLY A 123 18.42 1.59 10.65
N ASP A 124 18.60 2.83 10.18
CA ASP A 124 19.92 3.45 10.12
C ASP A 124 20.41 3.88 11.50
N THR A 125 19.51 4.38 12.36
CA THR A 125 19.84 4.73 13.74
C THR A 125 20.44 3.52 14.46
N ILE A 126 19.73 2.39 14.53
CA ILE A 126 20.18 1.20 15.28
C ILE A 126 21.43 0.54 14.69
N ARG A 127 21.67 0.69 13.38
CA ARG A 127 22.88 0.15 12.74
C ARG A 127 24.12 0.96 13.07
N THR A 128 23.95 2.21 13.51
CA THR A 128 25.09 3.13 13.68
C THR A 128 25.42 3.45 15.13
N VAL A 129 24.51 3.23 16.08
CA VAL A 129 24.76 3.50 17.51
C VAL A 129 24.27 2.35 18.36
N ASP A 130 25.03 2.03 19.42
CA ASP A 130 24.64 1.06 20.44
C ASP A 130 24.33 1.80 21.75
N GLY A 131 23.06 1.76 22.14
CA GLY A 131 22.55 2.41 23.35
C GLY A 131 22.34 3.93 23.27
N PHE A 132 21.74 4.47 24.33
CA PHE A 132 21.32 5.87 24.42
C PHE A 132 22.49 6.86 24.45
N THR A 133 23.57 6.54 25.17
CA THR A 133 24.74 7.43 25.27
C THR A 133 25.39 7.66 23.91
N SER A 134 25.61 6.60 23.12
CA SER A 134 26.14 6.69 21.76
C SER A 134 25.20 7.49 20.85
N PHE A 135 23.89 7.28 20.98
CA PHE A 135 22.87 8.05 20.27
C PHE A 135 22.94 9.55 20.61
N SER A 136 22.89 9.91 21.90
CA SER A 136 22.85 11.31 22.33
C SER A 136 24.13 12.07 21.96
N THR A 137 25.30 11.44 22.13
CA THR A 137 26.58 12.02 21.69
C THR A 137 26.59 12.27 20.19
N LYS A 138 26.15 11.29 19.38
CA LYS A 138 26.10 11.44 17.93
C LYS A 138 25.09 12.50 17.48
N VAL A 139 23.94 12.60 18.13
CA VAL A 139 22.96 13.66 17.85
C VAL A 139 23.52 15.04 18.17
N ALA A 140 24.19 15.19 19.31
CA ALA A 140 24.80 16.46 19.73
C ALA A 140 25.93 16.92 18.79
N SER A 141 26.59 15.99 18.08
CA SER A 141 27.66 16.31 17.13
C SER A 141 27.16 16.65 15.71
N LEU A 142 25.85 16.58 15.43
CA LEU A 142 25.33 16.85 14.08
C LEU A 142 25.14 18.34 13.83
N GLU A 143 25.62 18.81 12.69
CA GLU A 143 25.31 20.15 12.18
C GLU A 143 23.88 20.22 11.63
N THR A 144 23.27 21.41 11.69
CA THR A 144 21.91 21.65 11.19
C THR A 144 21.71 21.21 9.73
N ASN A 145 22.71 21.44 8.86
CA ASN A 145 22.66 21.02 7.46
C ASN A 145 22.60 19.49 7.31
N ALA A 146 23.29 18.74 8.16
CA ALA A 146 23.22 17.28 8.17
C ALA A 146 21.84 16.79 8.63
N ILE A 147 21.25 17.45 9.63
CA ILE A 147 19.89 17.16 10.10
C ILE A 147 18.86 17.39 8.97
N LEU A 148 18.98 18.52 8.27
CA LEU A 148 18.14 18.82 7.10
C LEU A 148 18.33 17.81 5.96
N GLY A 149 19.56 17.36 5.72
CA GLY A 149 19.86 16.30 4.76
C GLY A 149 19.15 14.99 5.11
N HIS A 150 19.24 14.55 6.37
CA HIS A 150 18.53 13.36 6.85
C HIS A 150 17.00 13.48 6.72
N ALA A 151 16.44 14.63 7.11
CA ALA A 151 14.99 14.88 7.01
C ALA A 151 14.50 14.89 5.54
N THR A 152 15.26 15.52 4.65
CA THR A 152 14.97 15.52 3.21
C THR A 152 14.99 14.11 2.63
N ALA A 153 15.98 13.30 2.99
CA ALA A 153 16.10 11.92 2.54
C ALA A 153 14.96 11.01 3.07
N GLU A 154 14.54 11.17 4.31
CA GLU A 154 13.38 10.45 4.86
C GLU A 154 12.10 10.89 4.15
N LEU A 155 11.85 12.19 4.01
CA LEU A 155 10.68 12.71 3.29
C LEU A 155 10.60 12.16 1.86
N TRP A 156 11.71 12.15 1.13
CA TRP A 156 11.74 11.58 -0.21
C TRP A 156 11.39 10.08 -0.20
N THR A 157 11.92 9.33 0.76
CA THR A 157 11.59 7.92 0.93
C THR A 157 10.10 7.73 1.20
N ASP A 158 9.50 8.54 2.07
CA ASP A 158 8.08 8.44 2.41
C ASP A 158 7.17 8.74 1.22
N ILE A 159 7.53 9.74 0.39
CA ILE A 159 6.85 10.03 -0.88
C ILE A 159 6.88 8.81 -1.79
N LEU A 160 8.06 8.20 -1.99
CA LEU A 160 8.22 7.02 -2.83
C LEU A 160 7.44 5.81 -2.28
N GLN A 161 7.49 5.57 -0.97
CA GLN A 161 6.73 4.52 -0.31
C GLN A 161 5.22 4.72 -0.49
N HIS A 162 4.72 5.94 -0.23
CA HIS A 162 3.32 6.27 -0.36
C HIS A 162 2.84 6.08 -1.81
N ARG A 163 3.57 6.63 -2.80
CA ARG A 163 3.26 6.46 -4.23
C ARG A 163 3.14 4.99 -4.61
N ARG A 164 4.08 4.15 -4.17
CA ARG A 164 4.07 2.71 -4.45
C ARG A 164 2.90 1.99 -3.79
N ARG A 165 2.67 2.20 -2.49
CA ARG A 165 1.56 1.58 -1.75
C ARG A 165 0.21 2.00 -2.32
N HIS A 166 0.07 3.28 -2.66
CA HIS A 166 -1.15 3.81 -3.28
C HIS A 166 -1.41 3.19 -4.67
N ARG A 167 -0.36 2.96 -5.48
CA ARG A 167 -0.50 2.23 -6.76
C ARG A 167 -1.05 0.82 -6.54
N HIS A 168 -0.50 0.07 -5.58
CA HIS A 168 -1.00 -1.27 -5.25
C HIS A 168 -2.43 -1.24 -4.71
N LEU A 169 -2.80 -0.27 -3.87
CA LEU A 169 -4.18 -0.10 -3.42
C LEU A 169 -5.13 0.14 -4.62
N ARG A 170 -4.76 1.02 -5.56
CA ARG A 170 -5.57 1.26 -6.77
C ARG A 170 -5.73 0.01 -7.63
N GLN A 171 -4.66 -0.78 -7.76
CA GLN A 171 -4.73 -2.08 -8.46
C GLN A 171 -5.66 -3.05 -7.75
N GLY A 172 -5.55 -3.18 -6.41
CA GLY A 172 -6.43 -4.03 -5.61
C GLY A 172 -7.90 -3.62 -5.75
N VAL A 173 -8.21 -2.32 -5.64
CA VAL A 173 -9.57 -1.80 -5.85
C VAL A 173 -10.07 -2.11 -7.26
N SER A 174 -9.24 -1.97 -8.28
CA SER A 174 -9.61 -2.27 -9.66
C SER A 174 -9.91 -3.76 -9.85
N LEU A 175 -9.10 -4.65 -9.29
CA LEU A 175 -9.30 -6.10 -9.37
C LEU A 175 -10.57 -6.53 -8.63
N PHE A 176 -10.77 -5.99 -7.42
CA PHE A 176 -11.98 -6.25 -6.63
C PHE A 176 -13.27 -5.84 -7.37
N ARG A 177 -13.24 -4.74 -8.13
CA ARG A 177 -14.39 -4.32 -8.96
C ARG A 177 -14.77 -5.33 -10.04
N PHE A 178 -13.82 -6.12 -10.52
CA PHE A 178 -14.08 -7.22 -11.46
C PHE A 178 -14.37 -8.55 -10.75
N ASP A 179 -13.82 -8.74 -9.54
CA ASP A 179 -14.07 -9.92 -8.71
C ASP A 179 -15.55 -10.02 -8.28
N VAL A 180 -16.16 -8.91 -7.84
CA VAL A 180 -17.57 -8.87 -7.44
C VAL A 180 -18.52 -9.40 -8.54
N PRO A 181 -18.52 -8.88 -9.78
CA PRO A 181 -19.40 -9.42 -10.82
C PRO A 181 -19.02 -10.86 -11.22
N ALA A 182 -17.73 -11.23 -11.23
CA ALA A 182 -17.32 -12.61 -11.50
C ALA A 182 -17.89 -13.59 -10.45
N PHE A 183 -17.83 -13.21 -9.17
CA PHE A 183 -18.46 -13.95 -8.07
C PHE A 183 -19.98 -14.06 -8.25
N LEU A 184 -20.66 -12.96 -8.59
CA LEU A 184 -22.11 -12.98 -8.80
C LEU A 184 -22.51 -13.90 -9.95
N ILE A 185 -21.79 -13.85 -11.08
CA ILE A 185 -22.00 -14.76 -12.21
C ILE A 185 -21.80 -16.22 -11.76
N PHE A 186 -20.70 -16.51 -11.07
CA PHE A 186 -20.43 -17.84 -10.53
C PHE A 186 -21.56 -18.32 -9.60
N ALA A 187 -22.02 -17.47 -8.68
CA ALA A 187 -23.11 -17.79 -7.77
C ALA A 187 -24.43 -18.04 -8.51
N THR A 188 -24.79 -17.20 -9.48
CA THR A 188 -26.00 -17.37 -10.30
C THR A 188 -25.94 -18.66 -11.10
N LEU A 189 -24.82 -18.95 -11.78
CA LEU A 189 -24.67 -20.20 -12.53
C LEU A 189 -24.75 -21.43 -11.62
N THR A 190 -24.14 -21.35 -10.43
CA THR A 190 -24.21 -22.43 -9.44
C THR A 190 -25.64 -22.68 -8.99
N LEU A 191 -26.42 -21.62 -8.73
CA LEU A 191 -27.82 -21.73 -8.32
C LEU A 191 -28.72 -22.22 -9.46
N LEU A 192 -28.52 -21.72 -10.69
CA LEU A 192 -29.26 -22.18 -11.87
C LEU A 192 -29.01 -23.65 -12.17
N ALA A 193 -27.81 -24.14 -11.90
CA ALA A 193 -27.47 -25.55 -12.09
C ALA A 193 -28.11 -26.50 -11.06
N ILE A 194 -28.82 -25.95 -10.06
CA ILE A 194 -29.60 -26.71 -9.06
C ILE A 194 -31.06 -26.84 -9.50
N LEU A 195 -31.60 -25.82 -10.17
CA LEU A 195 -32.99 -25.78 -10.65
C LEU A 195 -33.18 -26.72 -11.84
#